data_AF-A0AAJ1UB45-F1
#
_entry.id   AF-A0AAJ1UB45-F1
#
_cell.length_a   1.000
_cell.length_b   1.000
_cell.length_c   1.000
_cell.angle_alpha   90.00
_cell.angle_beta   90.00
_cell.angle_gamma   90.00
#
_symmetry.space_group_name_H-M   'P 1'
#
loop_
_entity.id
_entity.type
_entity.pdbx_description
1 polymer ?
#
loop_
_entity_poly.entity_id
_entity_poly.type
_entity_poly.pdbx_seq_one_letter_code
_entity_poly.pdbx_strand_id
1 'polypeptide(L)' 'MTAVDRALAQLSHSPLNRAEFISVTEAANILNRSIRTVRYWEKDGHMPPRKRFGKKLMYRRQDVEELAQLLGGHDA' A
#
# COMPACT_ATOMS: atom_id res chain seq x y z
N MET A 1 -30.92 8.10 -15.96
CA MET A 1 -29.50 8.05 -15.56
C MET A 1 -29.31 9.02 -14.42
N THR A 2 -29.63 8.58 -13.21
CA THR A 2 -29.92 9.45 -12.07
C THR A 2 -28.70 9.51 -11.15
N ALA A 3 -28.46 10.66 -10.52
CA ALA A 3 -27.33 10.98 -9.63
C ALA A 3 -27.10 9.99 -8.46
N VAL A 4 -28.00 9.02 -8.27
CA VAL A 4 -27.95 7.96 -7.27
C VAL A 4 -26.80 6.97 -7.53
N ASP A 5 -26.47 6.66 -8.80
CA ASP A 5 -25.33 5.78 -9.13
C ASP A 5 -23.97 6.39 -8.76
N ARG A 6 -23.87 7.73 -8.83
CA ARG A 6 -22.61 8.45 -8.56
C ARG A 6 -22.33 8.59 -7.06
N ALA A 7 -23.37 8.62 -6.23
CA ALA A 7 -23.26 8.66 -4.77
C ALA A 7 -22.88 7.29 -4.16
N LEU A 8 -23.24 6.17 -4.81
CA LEU A 8 -22.83 4.81 -4.40
C LEU A 8 -21.32 4.57 -4.59
N ALA A 9 -20.70 5.20 -5.60
CA ALA A 9 -19.24 5.17 -5.76
C ALA A 9 -18.48 5.98 -4.70
N GLN A 10 -19.13 6.95 -4.05
CA GLN A 10 -18.52 7.74 -2.98
C GLN A 10 -18.77 7.13 -1.59
N LEU A 11 -19.87 6.40 -1.39
CA LEU A 11 -20.19 5.69 -0.13
C LEU A 11 -19.54 4.30 0.02
N SER A 12 -18.81 3.81 -0.98
CA SER A 12 -17.92 2.66 -0.80
C SER A 12 -16.64 2.98 -0.01
N HIS A 13 -16.41 4.25 0.35
CA HIS A 13 -15.43 4.64 1.37
C HIS A 13 -15.96 4.33 2.78
N SER A 14 -16.40 3.10 2.98
CA SER A 14 -16.76 2.61 4.30
C SER A 14 -15.49 2.42 5.15
N PRO A 15 -15.51 2.83 6.43
CA PRO A 15 -14.38 2.97 7.35
C PRO A 15 -13.86 1.63 7.89
N LEU A 16 -13.66 0.63 7.04
CA LEU A 16 -12.97 -0.62 7.41
C LEU A 16 -11.45 -0.40 7.37
N ASN A 17 -11.01 0.50 8.24
CA ASN A 17 -9.62 0.72 8.66
C ASN A 17 -8.97 -0.61 9.11
N ARG A 18 -8.19 -1.26 8.24
CA ARG A 18 -7.41 -2.48 8.58
C ARG A 18 -5.94 -2.19 8.86
N ALA A 19 -5.64 -1.04 9.49
CA ALA A 19 -4.32 -0.44 9.72
C ALA A 19 -3.79 0.35 8.52
N GLU A 20 -3.93 1.68 8.58
CA GLU A 20 -3.28 2.68 7.69
C GLU A 20 -1.77 2.41 7.54
N PHE A 21 -1.16 1.86 8.58
CA PHE A 21 0.25 1.57 8.65
C PHE A 21 0.53 0.07 8.67
N ILE A 22 1.39 -0.38 7.77
CA ILE A 22 1.77 -1.78 7.62
C ILE A 22 3.26 -2.00 7.88
N SER A 23 3.59 -3.17 8.40
CA SER A 23 4.96 -3.61 8.58
C SER A 23 5.64 -3.95 7.24
N VAL A 24 6.97 -4.08 7.25
CA VAL A 24 7.74 -4.55 6.09
C VAL A 24 7.28 -5.95 5.62
N THR A 25 6.81 -6.80 6.52
CA THR A 25 6.29 -8.13 6.19
C THR A 25 5.00 -8.04 5.40
N GLU A 26 4.08 -7.18 5.83
CA GLU A 26 2.82 -6.94 5.12
C GLU A 26 3.06 -6.26 3.77
N ALA A 27 4.00 -5.30 3.71
CA ALA A 27 4.40 -4.68 2.45
C ALA A 27 4.95 -5.71 1.45
N ALA A 28 5.77 -6.67 1.91
CA ALA A 28 6.29 -7.75 1.09
C ALA A 28 5.17 -8.64 0.51
N ASN A 29 4.12 -8.91 1.31
CA ASN A 29 2.95 -9.67 0.86
C ASN A 29 2.17 -8.90 -0.22
N ILE A 30 1.94 -7.59 -0.06
CA ILE A 30 1.24 -6.75 -1.05
C ILE A 30 2.01 -6.69 -2.37
N LEU A 31 3.34 -6.54 -2.29
CA LEU A 31 4.20 -6.45 -3.47
C LEU A 31 4.45 -7.81 -4.13
N ASN A 32 3.99 -8.91 -3.53
CA ASN A 32 4.32 -10.28 -3.92
C ASN A 32 5.84 -10.48 -4.11
N ARG A 33 6.62 -10.03 -3.13
CA ARG A 33 8.09 -10.12 -3.10
C ARG A 33 8.58 -10.63 -1.75
N SER A 34 9.82 -11.12 -1.72
CA SER A 34 10.43 -11.50 -0.45
C SER A 34 10.71 -10.27 0.43
N ILE A 35 10.66 -10.43 1.76
CA ILE A 35 11.08 -9.37 2.71
C ILE A 35 12.50 -8.90 2.41
N ARG A 36 13.40 -9.80 1.97
CA ARG A 36 14.77 -9.47 1.58
C ARG A 36 14.79 -8.48 0.41
N THR A 37 13.98 -8.72 -0.60
CA THR A 37 13.84 -7.84 -1.78
C THR A 37 13.33 -6.47 -1.37
N VAL A 38 12.28 -6.41 -0.53
CA VAL A 38 11.77 -5.13 -0.01
C VAL A 38 12.86 -4.39 0.77
N ARG A 39 13.62 -5.06 1.65
CA ARG A 39 14.74 -4.45 2.37
C ARG A 39 15.90 -4.01 1.47
N TYR A 40 16.06 -4.64 0.32
CA TYR A 40 17.02 -4.20 -0.68
C TYR A 40 16.54 -2.89 -1.31
N TRP A 41 15.29 -2.82 -1.79
CA TRP A 41 14.69 -1.60 -2.32
C TRP A 41 14.63 -0.45 -1.32
N GLU A 42 14.43 -0.76 -0.04
CA GLU A 42 14.53 0.21 1.05
C GLU A 42 15.90 0.90 1.11
N LYS A 43 16.98 0.15 0.93
CA LYS A 43 18.35 0.67 0.94
C LYS A 43 18.67 1.44 -0.33
N ASP A 44 18.08 0.99 -1.45
CA ASP A 44 18.28 1.55 -2.78
C ASP A 44 17.40 2.79 -3.04
N GLY A 45 16.43 3.08 -2.15
CA GLY A 45 15.55 4.25 -2.26
C GLY A 45 14.29 4.04 -3.11
N HIS A 46 14.00 2.80 -3.50
CA HIS A 46 12.83 2.45 -4.33
C HIS A 46 11.55 2.16 -3.55
N MET A 47 11.60 2.16 -2.21
CA MET A 47 10.42 2.01 -1.36
C MET A 47 9.85 3.38 -0.95
N PRO A 48 8.53 3.49 -0.74
CA PRO A 48 7.91 4.70 -0.21
C PRO A 48 8.47 5.08 1.16
N PRO A 49 8.29 6.35 1.60
CA PRO A 49 8.71 6.76 2.92
C PRO A 49 7.97 5.98 4.01
N ARG A 50 8.67 5.81 5.13
CA ARG A 50 8.18 5.07 6.29
C ARG A 50 8.11 5.98 7.51
N LYS A 51 7.20 5.68 8.42
CA LYS A 51 6.99 6.42 9.66
C LYS A 51 7.33 5.57 10.87
N ARG A 52 7.96 6.18 11.88
CA ARG A 52 8.36 5.48 13.11
C ARG A 52 7.19 5.41 14.09
N PHE A 53 6.86 4.20 14.52
CA PHE A 53 5.87 3.92 15.55
C PHE A 53 6.53 3.10 16.66
N GLY A 54 6.93 3.79 17.73
CA GLY A 54 7.74 3.21 18.80
C GLY A 54 9.06 2.64 18.26
N LYS A 55 9.25 1.31 18.40
CA LYS A 55 10.44 0.60 17.92
C LYS A 55 10.33 0.10 16.48
N LYS A 56 9.16 0.25 15.83
CA LYS A 56 8.90 -0.28 14.49
C LYS A 56 8.84 0.84 13.46
N LEU A 57 9.28 0.54 12.24
CA LEU A 57 9.09 1.38 11.08
C LEU A 57 7.96 0.79 10.26
N MET A 58 6.99 1.62 9.89
CA MET A 58 5.78 1.20 9.19
C MET A 58 5.60 2.03 7.92
N TYR A 59 5.07 1.40 6.89
CA TYR A 59 4.67 2.04 5.64
C TYR A 59 3.24 2.50 5.72
N ARG A 60 2.89 3.57 5.01
CA ARG A 60 1.49 3.75 4.65
C ARG A 60 1.10 2.65 3.67
N ARG A 61 -0.03 2.00 3.93
CA ARG A 61 -0.53 0.94 3.06
C ARG A 61 -0.77 1.47 1.64
N GLN A 62 -1.41 2.63 1.53
CA GLN A 62 -1.73 3.26 0.25
C GLN A 62 -0.48 3.43 -0.62
N ASP A 63 0.59 4.02 -0.10
CA ASP A 63 1.82 4.24 -0.88
C ASP A 63 2.42 2.91 -1.41
N VAL A 64 2.30 1.82 -0.65
CA VAL A 64 2.78 0.49 -1.06
C VAL A 64 1.87 -0.14 -2.11
N GLU A 65 0.55 0.05 -2.00
CA GLU A 65 -0.42 -0.40 -2.99
C GLU A 65 -0.27 0.36 -4.33
N GLU A 66 -0.03 1.67 -4.28
CA GLU A 66 0.30 2.49 -5.46
C GLU A 66 1.59 1.99 -6.12
N LEU A 67 2.64 1.69 -5.33
CA LEU A 67 3.85 1.07 -5.85
C LEU A 67 3.58 -0.30 -6.48
N ALA A 68 2.74 -1.13 -5.86
CA ALA A 68 2.39 -2.44 -6.41
C ALA A 68 1.68 -2.32 -7.76
N GLN A 69 0.80 -1.33 -7.91
CA GLN A 69 0.14 -1.02 -9.19
C GLN A 69 1.14 -0.56 -10.24
N LEU A 70 2.11 0.29 -9.89
CA LEU A 70 3.18 0.71 -10.80
C LEU A 70 4.05 -0.47 -11.27
N LEU A 71 4.30 -1.44 -10.39
CA LEU A 71 5.10 -2.64 -10.71
C LEU A 71 4.31 -3.70 -11.49
N GLY A 72 2.98 -3.78 -11.31
CA GLY A 72 2.09 -4.76 -11.95
C GLY A 72 1.35 -4.25 -13.18
N GLY A 73 1.39 -2.95 -13.47
CA GLY A 73 0.73 -2.32 -14.62
C GLY A 73 1.38 -2.61 -15.98
N HIS A 74 2.24 -3.63 -16.09
CA HIS A 74 2.91 -4.03 -17.32
C HIS A 74 2.40 -5.36 -17.91
N ASP A 75 1.41 -6.00 -17.26
CA ASP A 75 0.89 -7.31 -17.68
C ASP A 75 -0.65 -7.29 -17.87
N ALA A 76 -1.13 -6.41 -18.76
CA ALA A 76 -2.51 -6.43 -19.27
C ALA A 76 -2.53 -6.34 -20.81
#